data_AF-A0A4Q5QEU3-F1
#
_entry.id   AF-A0A4Q5QEU3-F1
#
_cell.length_a   1.000
_cell.length_b   1.000
_cell.length_c   1.000
_cell.angle_alpha   90.00
_cell.angle_beta   90.00
_cell.angle_gamma   90.00
#
_symmetry.space_group_name_H-M   'P 1'
#
loop_
_entity.id
_entity.type
_entity.pdbx_description
1 polymer ?
#
loop_
_entity_poly.entity_id
_entity_poly.type
_entity_poly.pdbx_seq_one_letter_code
_entity_poly.pdbx_strand_id
1 'polypeptide(L)'
;MVRSLGTSDARTAKLRACQLYVASESIFSTLNATPMLTDAQLARLVQDFYGLILDQENQGRLTRGAIPNDIRERRVVQYETMAARNREALACNRLEEAGFVTAQMLNKQGIKPSSLSPAELSQARQAMLRAGIDVAEALKARHEG
;
A
#
# COMPACT_ATOMS: atom_id res chain seq x y z
N MET A 1 32.58 22.69 -0.85
CA MET A 1 32.92 21.63 0.13
C MET A 1 33.85 20.62 -0.54
N VAL A 2 35.15 20.73 -0.35
CA VAL A 2 36.10 19.70 -0.83
C VAL A 2 36.21 18.66 0.28
N ARG A 3 35.57 17.51 0.11
CA ARG A 3 35.59 16.40 1.08
C ARG A 3 36.96 15.72 0.99
N SER A 4 37.91 16.14 1.82
CA SER A 4 39.18 15.44 1.99
C SER A 4 38.96 14.24 2.91
N LEU A 5 39.59 13.09 2.61
CA LEU A 5 39.61 11.91 3.47
C LEU A 5 40.43 12.12 4.77
N GLY A 6 40.68 13.38 5.16
CA GLY A 6 41.42 13.77 6.35
C GLY A 6 42.90 13.40 6.32
N THR A 7 43.51 13.28 5.14
CA THR A 7 44.93 12.94 4.99
C THR A 7 45.48 13.51 3.67
N SER A 8 46.73 13.96 3.70
CA SER A 8 47.53 14.37 2.54
C SER A 8 48.43 13.25 2.01
N ASP A 9 48.50 12.11 2.71
CA ASP A 9 49.25 10.92 2.28
C ASP A 9 48.40 10.06 1.32
N ALA A 10 48.92 9.84 0.12
CA ALA A 10 48.23 9.12 -0.95
C ALA A 10 47.93 7.65 -0.59
N ARG A 11 48.83 7.01 0.17
CA ARG A 11 48.65 5.61 0.57
C ARG A 11 47.51 5.46 1.59
N THR A 12 47.49 6.35 2.58
CA THR A 12 46.43 6.42 3.59
C THR A 12 45.09 6.85 2.97
N ALA A 13 45.10 7.77 2.01
CA ALA A 13 43.89 8.16 1.28
C ALA A 13 43.27 6.97 0.53
N LYS A 14 44.09 6.15 -0.15
CA LYS A 14 43.62 4.95 -0.84
C LYS A 14 43.00 3.93 0.13
N LEU A 15 43.63 3.70 1.28
CA LEU A 15 43.10 2.80 2.30
C LEU A 15 41.74 3.28 2.84
N ARG A 16 41.63 4.57 3.17
CA ARG A 16 40.38 5.18 3.66
C ARG A 16 39.27 5.17 2.61
N ALA A 17 39.61 5.40 1.34
CA ALA A 17 38.65 5.29 0.23
C ALA A 17 38.11 3.85 0.08
N CYS A 18 38.98 2.84 0.16
CA CYS A 18 38.55 1.44 0.13
C CYS A 18 37.65 1.08 1.33
N GLN A 19 37.98 1.54 2.54
CA GLN A 19 37.14 1.33 3.72
C GLN A 19 35.77 1.99 3.57
N LEU A 20 35.72 3.22 3.05
CA LEU A 20 34.47 3.92 2.77
C LEU A 20 33.65 3.18 1.71
N TYR A 21 34.28 2.69 0.65
CA TYR A 21 33.63 1.92 -0.41
C TYR A 21 32.99 0.64 0.15
N VAL A 22 33.74 -0.16 0.91
CA VAL A 22 33.21 -1.39 1.53
C VAL A 22 32.08 -1.09 2.52
N ALA A 23 32.22 -0.04 3.33
CA ALA A 23 31.15 0.38 4.23
C ALA A 23 29.90 0.84 3.45
N SER A 24 30.08 1.56 2.33
CA SER A 24 28.95 1.96 1.48
C SER A 24 28.28 0.76 0.81
N GLU A 25 29.03 -0.23 0.34
CA GLU A 25 28.51 -1.49 -0.20
C GLU A 25 27.65 -2.21 0.82
N SER A 26 28.05 -2.27 2.10
CA SER A 26 27.22 -2.87 3.15
C SER A 26 25.89 -2.14 3.39
N ILE A 27 25.87 -0.81 3.20
CA ILE A 27 24.63 -0.02 3.32
C ILE A 27 23.72 -0.30 2.13
N PHE A 28 24.26 -0.28 0.91
CA PHE A 28 23.50 -0.58 -0.31
C PHE A 28 23.04 -2.04 -0.37
N SER A 29 23.84 -2.99 0.10
CA SER A 29 23.45 -4.40 0.20
C SER A 29 22.32 -4.59 1.21
N THR A 30 22.36 -3.86 2.33
CA THR A 30 21.27 -3.89 3.33
C THR A 30 19.98 -3.31 2.77
N LEU A 31 20.06 -2.23 1.97
CA LEU A 31 18.91 -1.67 1.25
C LEU A 31 18.34 -2.63 0.20
N ASN A 32 19.19 -3.38 -0.49
CA ASN A 32 18.77 -4.42 -1.45
C ASN A 32 18.29 -5.72 -0.79
N ALA A 33 18.57 -5.95 0.49
CA ALA A 33 18.27 -7.19 1.21
C ALA A 33 16.90 -7.22 1.91
N THR A 34 16.14 -6.12 1.88
CA THR A 34 14.72 -6.13 2.27
C THR A 34 13.88 -6.31 1.00
N PRO A 35 13.55 -7.55 0.58
CA PRO A 35 12.62 -7.73 -0.51
C PRO A 35 11.29 -7.13 -0.04
N MET A 36 10.92 -6.00 -0.62
CA MET A 36 9.56 -5.49 -0.55
C MET A 36 8.66 -6.41 -1.36
N LEU A 37 7.34 -6.37 -1.13
CA LEU A 37 6.41 -7.00 -2.05
C LEU A 37 6.66 -6.40 -3.42
N THR A 38 6.79 -7.27 -4.42
CA THR A 38 6.98 -6.81 -5.79
C THR A 38 5.77 -6.03 -6.25
N ASP A 39 5.96 -5.09 -7.18
CA ASP A 39 4.85 -4.32 -7.76
C ASP A 39 3.76 -5.23 -8.34
N ALA A 40 4.15 -6.40 -8.88
CA ALA A 40 3.21 -7.39 -9.39
C ALA A 40 2.35 -8.02 -8.28
N GLN A 41 2.92 -8.32 -7.11
CA GLN A 41 2.17 -8.83 -5.96
C GLN A 41 1.20 -7.78 -5.43
N LEU A 42 1.64 -6.53 -5.30
CA LEU A 42 0.78 -5.43 -4.86
C LEU A 42 -0.33 -5.15 -5.86
N ALA A 43 -0.02 -5.11 -7.16
CA ALA A 43 -1.01 -4.95 -8.21
C ALA A 43 -2.06 -6.06 -8.14
N ARG A 44 -1.64 -7.32 -7.92
CA ARG A 44 -2.58 -8.42 -7.76
C ARG A 44 -3.45 -8.28 -6.52
N LEU A 45 -2.91 -7.82 -5.39
CA LEU A 45 -3.68 -7.57 -4.16
C LEU A 45 -4.77 -6.52 -4.41
N VAL A 46 -4.39 -5.45 -5.08
CA VAL A 46 -5.30 -4.35 -5.44
C VAL A 46 -6.36 -4.84 -6.44
N GLN A 47 -5.99 -5.64 -7.45
CA GLN A 47 -6.93 -6.24 -8.40
C GLN A 47 -7.93 -7.18 -7.70
N ASP A 48 -7.44 -8.03 -6.79
CA ASP A 48 -8.28 -8.94 -6.01
C ASP A 48 -9.30 -8.20 -5.15
N PHE A 49 -8.87 -7.08 -4.56
CA PHE A 49 -9.71 -6.19 -3.79
C PHE A 49 -10.79 -5.52 -4.66
N TYR A 50 -10.40 -4.94 -5.79
CA TYR A 50 -11.33 -4.36 -6.75
C TYR A 50 -12.36 -5.39 -7.22
N GLY A 51 -11.91 -6.58 -7.61
CA GLY A 51 -12.79 -7.66 -8.05
C GLY A 51 -13.82 -8.03 -6.98
N LEU A 52 -13.38 -8.22 -5.73
CA LEU A 52 -14.29 -8.56 -4.62
C LEU A 52 -15.40 -7.50 -4.44
N ILE A 53 -15.04 -6.22 -4.41
CA ILE A 53 -16.02 -5.17 -4.16
C ILE A 53 -16.96 -4.98 -5.35
N LEU A 54 -16.41 -5.00 -6.57
CA LEU A 54 -17.21 -4.86 -7.79
C LEU A 54 -18.16 -6.04 -8.00
N ASP A 55 -17.74 -7.26 -7.67
CA ASP A 55 -18.60 -8.44 -7.75
C ASP A 55 -19.77 -8.34 -6.76
N GLN A 56 -19.51 -7.91 -5.51
CA GLN A 56 -20.57 -7.70 -4.52
C GLN A 56 -21.55 -6.60 -4.95
N GLU A 57 -21.04 -5.50 -5.48
CA GLU A 57 -21.86 -4.39 -5.95
C GLU A 57 -22.70 -4.79 -7.16
N ASN A 58 -22.09 -5.47 -8.14
CA ASN A 58 -22.76 -5.97 -9.34
C ASN A 58 -23.81 -7.04 -9.00
N GLN A 59 -23.50 -7.98 -8.11
CA GLN A 59 -24.48 -8.95 -7.62
C GLN A 59 -25.66 -8.24 -6.97
N GLY A 60 -25.41 -7.17 -6.20
CA GLY A 60 -26.46 -6.32 -5.63
C GLY A 60 -27.34 -5.68 -6.71
N ARG A 61 -26.76 -5.19 -7.81
CA ARG A 61 -27.52 -4.62 -8.94
C ARG A 61 -28.33 -5.63 -9.72
N LEU A 62 -27.78 -6.84 -9.90
CA LEU A 62 -28.43 -7.90 -10.68
C LEU A 62 -29.57 -8.58 -9.93
N THR A 63 -29.46 -8.66 -8.60
CA THR A 63 -30.42 -9.42 -7.76
C THR A 63 -31.45 -8.56 -7.06
N ARG A 64 -31.15 -7.28 -6.83
CA ARG A 64 -32.04 -6.36 -6.11
C ARG A 64 -32.77 -5.47 -7.12
N GLY A 65 -34.04 -5.17 -6.84
CA GLY A 65 -34.83 -4.24 -7.62
C GLY A 65 -34.29 -2.81 -7.55
N ALA A 66 -35.09 -1.86 -8.07
CA ALA A 66 -34.74 -0.45 -8.07
C ALA A 66 -34.33 0.04 -6.67
N ILE A 67 -33.25 0.80 -6.59
CA ILE A 67 -32.73 1.36 -5.34
C ILE A 67 -33.56 2.61 -5.01
N PRO A 68 -34.28 2.64 -3.88
CA PRO A 68 -34.97 3.85 -3.44
C PRO A 68 -34.01 5.03 -3.23
N ASN A 69 -34.48 6.26 -3.49
CA ASN A 69 -33.62 7.45 -3.44
C ASN A 69 -32.98 7.68 -2.07
N ASP A 70 -33.69 7.41 -0.97
CA ASP A 70 -33.16 7.52 0.40
C ASP A 70 -32.04 6.50 0.67
N ILE A 71 -32.10 5.32 0.03
CA ILE A 71 -31.03 4.31 0.09
C ILE A 71 -29.85 4.75 -0.75
N ARG A 72 -30.10 5.30 -1.95
CA ARG A 72 -29.06 5.83 -2.84
C ARG A 72 -28.25 6.93 -2.15
N GLU A 73 -28.93 7.90 -1.55
CA GLU A 73 -28.30 9.01 -0.81
C GLU A 73 -27.46 8.51 0.37
N ARG A 74 -27.98 7.55 1.14
CA ARG A 74 -27.21 6.93 2.23
C ARG A 74 -25.94 6.24 1.74
N ARG A 75 -25.97 5.59 0.57
CA ARG A 75 -24.77 4.97 -0.03
C ARG A 75 -23.74 6.00 -0.46
N VAL A 76 -24.17 7.12 -1.03
CA VAL A 76 -23.26 8.25 -1.36
C VAL A 76 -22.51 8.71 -0.11
N VAL A 77 -23.24 8.99 0.98
CA VAL A 77 -22.66 9.40 2.27
C VAL A 77 -21.74 8.32 2.84
N GLN A 78 -22.13 7.05 2.73
CA GLN A 78 -21.32 5.93 3.19
C GLN A 78 -19.97 5.86 2.47
N TYR A 79 -19.96 5.95 1.14
CA TYR A 79 -18.72 5.90 0.37
C TYR A 79 -17.87 7.16 0.57
N GLU A 80 -18.49 8.33 0.68
CA GLU A 80 -17.79 9.56 1.04
C GLU A 80 -17.08 9.44 2.40
N THR A 81 -17.79 8.92 3.40
CA THR A 81 -17.24 8.68 4.74
C THR A 81 -16.09 7.66 4.69
N MET A 82 -16.23 6.60 3.89
CA MET A 82 -15.18 5.60 3.72
C MET A 82 -13.92 6.20 3.09
N ALA A 83 -14.06 7.00 2.03
CA ALA A 83 -12.94 7.69 1.38
C ALA A 83 -12.26 8.67 2.36
N ALA A 84 -13.04 9.44 3.12
CA ALA A 84 -12.52 10.37 4.11
C ALA A 84 -11.71 9.67 5.21
N ARG A 85 -12.23 8.57 5.78
CA ARG A 85 -11.53 7.78 6.80
C ARG A 85 -10.22 7.20 6.28
N ASN A 86 -10.22 6.62 5.07
CA ASN A 86 -9.01 6.04 4.49
C ASN A 86 -7.95 7.12 4.20
N ARG A 87 -8.36 8.33 3.75
CA ARG A 87 -7.44 9.47 3.58
C ARG A 87 -6.86 9.93 4.92
N GLU A 88 -7.69 10.00 5.96
CA GLU A 88 -7.24 10.36 7.30
C GLU A 88 -6.24 9.33 7.84
N ALA A 89 -6.54 8.04 7.70
CA ALA A 89 -5.64 6.96 8.09
C ALA A 89 -4.29 7.05 7.35
N LEU A 90 -4.29 7.34 6.04
CA LEU A 90 -3.05 7.58 5.29
C LEU A 90 -2.30 8.83 5.76
N ALA A 91 -3.01 9.93 6.00
CA ALA A 91 -2.41 11.19 6.45
C ALA A 91 -1.76 11.05 7.84
N CYS A 92 -2.34 10.23 8.71
CA CYS A 92 -1.81 9.92 10.04
C CYS A 92 -0.94 8.66 10.10
N ASN A 93 -0.66 8.02 8.95
CA ASN A 93 0.08 6.76 8.85
C ASN A 93 -0.49 5.61 9.72
N ARG A 94 -1.80 5.59 9.95
CA ARG A 94 -2.55 4.56 10.69
C ARG A 94 -2.88 3.37 9.78
N LEU A 95 -1.83 2.72 9.26
CA LEU A 95 -1.95 1.66 8.25
C LEU A 95 -2.69 0.41 8.78
N GLU A 96 -2.65 0.19 10.08
CA GLU A 96 -3.35 -0.89 10.78
C GLU A 96 -4.87 -0.85 10.60
N GLU A 97 -5.47 0.30 10.28
CA GLU A 97 -6.90 0.42 9.99
C GLU A 97 -7.31 -0.44 8.77
N ALA A 98 -6.40 -0.66 7.81
CA ALA A 98 -6.60 -1.58 6.70
C ALA A 98 -6.26 -3.05 7.03
N GLY A 99 -5.98 -3.38 8.30
CA GLY A 99 -5.48 -4.69 8.70
C GLY A 99 -6.39 -5.86 8.30
N PHE A 100 -7.70 -5.69 8.49
CA PHE A 100 -8.68 -6.72 8.15
C PHE A 100 -8.72 -7.03 6.65
N VAL A 101 -8.89 -6.01 5.82
CA VAL A 101 -8.94 -6.17 4.35
C VAL A 101 -7.61 -6.67 3.80
N THR A 102 -6.49 -6.17 4.34
CA THR A 102 -5.15 -6.61 3.93
C THR A 102 -4.94 -8.10 4.20
N ALA A 103 -5.31 -8.56 5.41
CA ALA A 103 -5.19 -9.98 5.76
C ALA A 103 -6.06 -10.85 4.84
N GLN A 104 -7.26 -10.41 4.50
CA GLN A 104 -8.13 -11.13 3.56
C GLN A 104 -7.51 -11.25 2.17
N MET A 105 -6.95 -10.16 1.63
CA MET A 105 -6.35 -10.17 0.28
C MET A 105 -5.04 -10.99 0.24
N LEU A 106 -4.21 -10.89 1.27
CA LEU A 106 -3.01 -11.73 1.41
C LEU A 106 -3.38 -13.22 1.46
N ASN A 107 -4.39 -13.58 2.26
CA ASN A 107 -4.88 -14.96 2.35
C ASN A 107 -5.39 -15.48 1.00
N LYS A 108 -6.08 -14.65 0.21
CA LYS A 108 -6.56 -15.02 -1.14
C LYS A 108 -5.42 -15.39 -2.09
N GLN A 109 -4.23 -14.83 -1.88
CA GLN A 109 -3.02 -15.13 -2.65
C GLN A 109 -2.14 -16.22 -2.02
N GLY A 110 -2.57 -16.83 -0.92
CA GLY A 110 -1.79 -17.82 -0.19
C GLY A 110 -0.58 -17.23 0.56
N ILE A 111 -0.53 -15.91 0.73
CA ILE A 111 0.54 -15.21 1.46
C ILE A 111 0.15 -15.14 2.94
N LYS A 112 0.96 -15.73 3.81
CA LYS A 112 0.72 -15.68 5.26
C LYS A 112 1.21 -14.33 5.80
N PRO A 113 0.39 -13.56 6.54
CA PRO A 113 0.86 -12.30 7.13
C PRO A 113 2.09 -12.46 8.04
N SER A 114 2.24 -13.62 8.70
CA SER A 114 3.39 -13.94 9.55
C SER A 114 4.69 -14.22 8.79
N SER A 115 4.62 -14.46 7.48
CA SER A 115 5.83 -14.62 6.64
C SER A 115 6.33 -13.31 6.05
N LEU A 116 5.61 -12.20 6.27
CA LEU A 116 6.01 -10.88 5.79
C LEU A 116 6.79 -10.13 6.86
N SER A 117 7.79 -9.38 6.43
CA SER A 117 8.43 -8.36 7.26
C SER A 117 7.43 -7.24 7.62
N PRO A 118 7.68 -6.48 8.70
CA PRO A 118 6.84 -5.34 9.05
C PRO A 118 6.70 -4.30 7.92
N ALA A 119 7.76 -4.14 7.11
CA ALA A 119 7.77 -3.22 5.97
C ALA A 119 6.84 -3.70 4.84
N GLU A 120 6.92 -4.97 4.45
CA GLU A 120 6.03 -5.57 3.43
C GLU A 120 4.57 -5.52 3.87
N LEU A 121 4.30 -5.80 5.14
CA LEU A 121 2.94 -5.73 5.68
C LEU A 121 2.40 -4.30 5.67
N SER A 122 3.27 -3.31 5.96
CA SER A 122 2.92 -1.89 5.88
C SER A 122 2.64 -1.45 4.44
N GLN A 123 3.44 -1.93 3.49
CA GLN A 123 3.24 -1.68 2.06
C GLN A 123 1.90 -2.23 1.57
N ALA A 124 1.55 -3.47 1.94
CA ALA A 124 0.27 -4.07 1.61
C ALA A 124 -0.91 -3.26 2.20
N ARG A 125 -0.82 -2.85 3.47
CA ARG A 125 -1.83 -2.00 4.13
C ARG A 125 -2.00 -0.64 3.46
N GLN A 126 -0.89 0.00 3.11
CA GLN A 126 -0.91 1.27 2.39
C GLN A 126 -1.59 1.12 1.01
N ALA A 127 -1.29 0.04 0.28
CA ALA A 127 -1.93 -0.26 -0.99
C ALA A 127 -3.46 -0.45 -0.83
N MET A 128 -3.90 -1.12 0.23
CA MET A 128 -5.32 -1.31 0.52
C MET A 128 -6.04 0.00 0.88
N LEU A 129 -5.42 0.89 1.66
CA LEU A 129 -6.01 2.21 1.96
C LEU A 129 -6.19 3.05 0.69
N ARG A 130 -5.18 3.07 -0.19
CA ARG A 130 -5.25 3.79 -1.47
C ARG A 130 -6.35 3.21 -2.37
N ALA A 131 -6.34 1.90 -2.58
CA ALA A 131 -7.38 1.24 -3.37
C ALA A 131 -8.79 1.45 -2.77
N GLY A 132 -8.89 1.47 -1.44
CA GLY A 132 -10.15 1.75 -0.75
C GLY A 132 -10.68 3.17 -1.01
N ILE A 133 -9.82 4.17 -1.17
CA ILE A 133 -10.21 5.53 -1.57
C ILE A 133 -10.74 5.52 -3.01
N ASP A 134 -9.97 4.94 -3.93
CA ASP A 134 -10.33 4.88 -5.35
C ASP A 134 -11.68 4.17 -5.57
N VAL A 135 -11.88 3.01 -4.92
CA VAL A 135 -13.17 2.29 -4.94
C VAL A 135 -14.29 3.16 -4.38
N ALA A 136 -14.07 3.80 -3.23
CA ALA A 136 -15.09 4.61 -2.59
C ALA A 136 -15.53 5.76 -3.50
N GLU A 137 -14.59 6.48 -4.08
CA GLU A 137 -14.87 7.58 -5.02
C GLU A 137 -15.61 7.08 -6.25
N ALA A 138 -15.16 5.98 -6.86
CA ALA A 138 -15.81 5.40 -8.04
C ALA A 138 -17.24 4.93 -7.73
N LEU A 139 -17.47 4.29 -6.59
CA LEU A 139 -18.80 3.83 -6.19
C LEU A 139 -19.71 4.99 -5.80
N LYS A 140 -19.19 6.03 -5.16
CA LYS A 140 -19.92 7.28 -4.90
C LYS A 140 -20.43 7.88 -6.20
N ALA A 141 -19.55 8.10 -7.18
CA ALA A 141 -19.89 8.67 -8.48
C ALA A 141 -21.01 7.89 -9.18
N ARG A 142 -20.96 6.55 -9.17
CA ARG A 142 -22.01 5.68 -9.74
C ARG A 142 -23.40 5.84 -9.09
N HIS A 143 -23.47 6.33 -7.85
CA HIS A 143 -24.74 6.57 -7.15
C HIS A 143 -25.21 8.03 -7.30
N GLU A 144 -24.29 8.96 -7.54
CA GLU A 144 -24.60 10.36 -7.80
C GLU A 144 -25.18 10.57 -9.21
N GLY A 145 -24.65 9.86 -10.20
CA GLY A 145 -25.06 9.93 -11.61
C GLY A 145 -23.95 10.48 -12.48
#